data_AF-A0A2A6E647-F1
#
_entry.id   AF-A0A2A6E647-F1
#
_cell.length_a   1.000
_cell.length_b   1.000
_cell.length_c   1.000
_cell.angle_alpha   90.00
_cell.angle_beta   90.00
_cell.angle_gamma   90.00
#
_symmetry.space_group_name_H-M   'P 1'
#
loop_
_entity.id
_entity.type
_entity.pdbx_description
1 polymer ?
#
loop_
_entity_poly.entity_id
_entity_poly.type
_entity_poly.pdbx_seq_one_letter_code
_entity_poly.pdbx_strand_id
1 'polypeptide(L)' 'MTLIDFLSHFPDEESCKQKFKAYRDQVGVVCSKCGGTDHYWKKDKEQY' A
#
# COMPACT_ATOMS: atom_id res chain seq x y z
N MET A 1 -12.81 -11.10 -2.62
CA MET A 1 -13.32 -9.88 -3.27
C MET A 1 -13.29 -10.12 -4.77
N THR A 2 -14.42 -9.96 -5.45
CA THR A 2 -14.46 -9.97 -6.92
C THR A 2 -14.04 -8.58 -7.42
N LEU A 3 -13.66 -8.46 -8.70
CA LEU A 3 -13.25 -7.17 -9.27
C LEU A 3 -14.36 -6.11 -9.17
N ILE A 4 -15.62 -6.52 -9.27
CA ILE A 4 -16.79 -5.64 -9.18
C ILE A 4 -16.93 -5.07 -7.76
N ASP A 5 -16.78 -5.93 -6.76
CA ASP A 5 -16.81 -5.55 -5.34
C ASP A 5 -15.65 -4.60 -4.98
N PHE A 6 -14.47 -4.81 -5.59
CA PHE A 6 -13.33 -3.91 -5.46
C PHE A 6 -13.64 -2.51 -6.03
N LEU A 7 -14.23 -2.42 -7.22
CA LEU A 7 -14.61 -1.13 -7.82
C LEU A 7 -15.69 -0.41 -7.01
N SER A 8 -16.62 -1.15 -6.38
CA SER A 8 -17.60 -0.56 -5.47
C SER A 8 -16.97 -0.01 -4.17
N HIS A 9 -15.94 -0.67 -3.65
CA HIS A 9 -15.25 -0.25 -2.42
C HIS A 9 -14.18 0.82 -2.67
N PHE A 10 -13.60 0.85 -3.89
CA PHE A 10 -12.55 1.78 -4.30
C PHE A 10 -12.90 2.43 -5.65
N PRO A 11 -13.90 3.34 -5.66
CA PRO A 11 -14.32 4.00 -6.89
C PRO A 11 -13.27 4.97 -7.45
N ASP A 12 -12.40 5.49 -6.57
CA ASP A 12 -11.40 6.50 -6.91
C ASP A 12 -9.97 6.00 -6.69
N GLU A 13 -9.03 6.56 -7.47
CA GLU A 13 -7.61 6.25 -7.37
C GLU A 13 -7.03 6.60 -5.99
N GLU A 14 -7.49 7.70 -5.37
CA GLU A 14 -7.09 8.06 -3.99
C GLU A 14 -7.48 7.00 -2.97
N SER A 15 -8.71 6.46 -3.06
CA SER A 15 -9.18 5.39 -2.18
C SER A 15 -8.34 4.13 -2.32
N CYS A 16 -7.95 3.78 -3.56
CA CYS A 16 -7.00 2.69 -3.82
C CYS A 16 -5.63 2.94 -3.19
N LYS A 17 -5.05 4.14 -3.39
CA LYS A 17 -3.74 4.54 -2.86
C LYS A 17 -3.68 4.50 -1.33
N GLN A 18 -4.71 5.03 -0.68
CA GLN A 18 -4.83 5.00 0.78
C GLN A 18 -4.91 3.58 1.32
N LYS A 19 -5.73 2.72 0.70
CA LYS A 19 -5.85 1.31 1.11
C LYS A 19 -4.56 0.55 0.89
N PHE A 20 -3.90 0.77 -0.24
CA PHE A 20 -2.61 0.15 -0.57
C PHE A 20 -1.55 0.53 0.46
N LYS A 21 -1.45 1.83 0.81
CA LYS A 21 -0.55 2.29 1.87
C LYS A 21 -0.84 1.62 3.21
N ALA A 22 -2.10 1.62 3.65
CA ALA A 22 -2.49 1.00 4.91
C ALA A 22 -2.18 -0.51 4.95
N TYR A 23 -2.38 -1.21 3.82
CA TYR A 23 -2.03 -2.61 3.69
C TYR A 23 -0.52 -2.84 3.80
N ARG A 24 0.29 -2.00 3.14
CA ARG A 24 1.76 -2.07 3.18
C ARG A 24 2.31 -1.76 4.57
N ASP A 25 1.69 -0.82 5.29
CA ASP A 25 2.02 -0.49 6.68
C ASP A 25 1.72 -1.69 7.62
N GLN A 26 0.57 -2.35 7.42
CA GLN A 26 0.17 -3.54 8.20
C GLN A 26 1.06 -4.76 7.93
N VAL A 27 1.41 -5.01 6.67
CA VAL A 27 2.30 -6.14 6.29
C VAL A 27 3.73 -5.90 6.78
N GLY A 28 4.11 -4.63 6.95
CA GLY A 28 5.48 -4.24 7.17
C GLY A 28 6.31 -4.37 5.89
N VAL A 29 7.16 -3.38 5.62
CA VAL A 29 8.09 -3.47 4.50
C VAL A 29 9.37 -4.11 5.00
N VAL A 30 9.64 -5.34 4.54
CA VAL A 30 10.91 -6.01 4.76
C VAL A 30 11.77 -5.83 3.51
N CYS A 31 12.96 -5.25 3.69
CA CYS A 31 13.91 -5.14 2.60
C CYS A 31 14.42 -6.53 2.22
N SER A 32 14.21 -6.97 0.98
CA SER A 32 14.75 -8.26 0.51
C SER A 32 16.28 -8.29 0.44
N LYS A 33 16.95 -7.13 0.45
CA LYS A 33 18.42 -7.01 0.42
C LYS A 33 19.06 -7.06 1.81
N CYS A 34 18.47 -6.40 2.81
CA CYS A 34 19.09 -6.24 4.13
C CYS A 34 18.23 -6.75 5.29
N GLY A 35 16.99 -7.20 5.06
CA GLY A 35 16.08 -7.66 6.10
C GLY A 35 15.53 -6.57 7.02
N GLY A 36 15.92 -5.30 6.81
CA GLY A 36 15.44 -4.18 7.60
C GLY A 36 13.93 -3.98 7.43
N THR A 37 13.25 -3.75 8.56
CA THR A 37 11.80 -3.47 8.66
C THR A 37 11.49 -1.98 8.78
N ASP A 38 12.51 -1.16 9.03
CA ASP A 38 12.39 0.29 9.21
C ASP A 38 12.52 0.98 7.85
N HIS A 39 11.38 1.25 7.21
CA HIS A 39 11.30 1.98 5.95
C HIS A 39 10.44 3.21 6.12
N TYR A 40 10.82 4.31 5.48
CA TYR A 40 10.03 5.54 5.49
C TYR A 40 9.21 5.65 4.21
N TRP A 41 7.96 6.09 4.34
CA TRP A 41 7.10 6.32 3.19
C TRP A 41 7.55 7.54 2.39
N LYS A 42 8.02 7.32 1.16
CA LYS A 42 8.30 8.37 0.18
C LYS A 42 6.99 8.85 -0.42
N LYS A 43 6.47 9.98 0.09
CA LYS A 43 5.24 10.61 -0.43
C LYS A 43 5.31 10.93 -1.92
N ASP A 44 6.49 11.30 -2.43
CA ASP A 44 6.73 11.63 -3.84
C ASP A 44 6.50 10.42 -4.78
N LYS A 45 6.80 9.21 -4.30
CA LYS A 45 6.68 7.97 -5.08
C LYS A 45 5.55 7.06 -4.62
N GLU A 46 4.88 7.42 -3.53
CA GLU A 46 3.87 6.59 -2.87
C GLU A 46 4.37 5.16 -2.58
N GLN A 47 5.62 5.08 -2.11
CA GLN A 47 6.36 3.83 -1.92
C GLN A 47 7.19 3.86 -0.62
N TYR A 48 7.44 2.69 -0.04
CA TYR A 48 8.45 2.47 1.00
C TYR A 48 9.79 2.14 0.34
#